data_AF-A0A4Y3QN46-F1
#
_entry.id   AF-A0A4Y3QN46-F1
#
_cell.length_a   1.000
_cell.length_b   1.000
_cell.length_c   1.000
_cell.angle_alpha   90.00
_cell.angle_beta   90.00
_cell.angle_gamma   90.00
#
_symmetry.space_group_name_H-M   'P 1'
#
loop_
_entity.id
_entity.type
_entity.pdbx_description
1 polymer ?
#
loop_
_entity_poly.entity_id
_entity_poly.type
_entity_poly.pdbx_seq_one_letter_code
_entity_poly.pdbx_strand_id
1 'polypeptide(L)'
;MSTDSRRGGDSRRSRARRRRGRGFAIAFAAILVALVVVGGLGAVVAVAQGPRVTDVQVDPAAAVAASGSRVILTTTQSLEKVDASQVQVDPATPFTVDTSGRSVGVRFTLPLRDDTDYTITVNGVSGLGAGPASTLTESFRTPALQAYLMQRGTPEGDTIFRTDLQGQAGLPVFVHPHIEDFRATANHLVISVRDGDTPRVIVTDPDGKNQRDIALPGPGYVTNLQSADRGERIGFTFSDADLGAAGGRESRLFTASAADDAPPVEVGLNGGDVRIADYRFVPDTDSMLVLTFDSRLLLTDAQGGNAAPLGSAVSIDGIARGSSIAIVERLEGIREINLTDGSEQALVDPVDPPGMAGRATPLPGAGTGTIRSFADISSDGVSRSTIVSHVDTDGTVRQLLSVPGSDTVLQTCLSPSGRYAAVLVAPRAVDNPFDRYQLPLPQRLLTHLVEVDTGQEVVALQGFDLSWCQVPPQ
;
A
#
# COMPACT_ATOMS: atom_id res chain seq x y z
N MET A 1 -33.65 70.02 83.46
CA MET A 1 -34.57 68.86 83.41
C MET A 1 -33.76 67.67 82.96
N SER A 2 -33.71 66.62 83.78
CA SER A 2 -32.85 65.44 83.65
C SER A 2 -33.53 64.34 82.83
N THR A 3 -32.74 63.62 82.01
CA THR A 3 -32.86 62.20 81.56
C THR A 3 -31.68 62.00 80.60
N ASP A 4 -30.54 61.41 80.96
CA ASP A 4 -30.22 60.03 81.35
C ASP A 4 -29.95 59.06 80.16
N SER A 5 -28.68 58.65 80.13
CA SER A 5 -27.97 57.48 79.57
C SER A 5 -28.48 56.65 78.37
N ARG A 6 -27.55 56.37 77.43
CA ARG A 6 -27.05 54.98 77.19
C ARG A 6 -25.75 54.90 76.38
N ARG A 7 -24.87 54.02 76.89
CA ARG A 7 -23.57 53.57 76.37
C ARG A 7 -23.69 52.76 75.08
N GLY A 8 -22.63 52.78 74.27
CA GLY A 8 -22.30 51.75 73.29
C GLY A 8 -20.94 52.02 72.67
N GLY A 9 -19.88 51.46 73.28
CA GLY A 9 -18.50 51.73 72.93
C GLY A 9 -18.10 51.19 71.56
N ASP A 10 -17.55 52.06 70.72
CA ASP A 10 -16.96 51.66 69.46
C ASP A 10 -15.44 51.58 69.58
N SER A 11 -14.97 50.33 69.60
CA SER A 11 -13.60 49.95 69.91
C SER A 11 -12.60 50.49 68.89
N ARG A 12 -11.43 50.93 69.38
CA ARG A 12 -10.24 51.30 68.58
C ARG A 12 -9.74 50.20 67.61
N ARG A 13 -10.38 49.02 67.55
CA ARG A 13 -10.05 47.90 66.65
C ARG A 13 -10.60 48.04 65.22
N SER A 14 -11.59 48.89 64.96
CA SER A 14 -12.17 49.05 63.61
C SER A 14 -11.32 49.88 62.65
N ARG A 15 -10.45 50.77 63.16
CA ARG A 15 -9.58 51.63 62.31
C ARG A 15 -8.29 50.94 61.82
N ALA A 16 -7.82 49.90 62.52
CA ALA A 16 -6.64 49.14 62.10
C ALA A 16 -6.93 48.12 60.98
N ARG A 17 -8.18 47.64 60.86
CA ARG A 17 -8.58 46.64 59.85
C ARG A 17 -8.79 47.26 58.46
N ARG A 18 -9.24 48.52 58.37
CA ARG A 18 -9.41 49.25 57.09
C ARG A 18 -8.08 49.61 56.39
N ARG A 19 -6.99 49.82 57.12
CA ARG A 19 -5.66 50.07 56.53
C ARG A 19 -5.00 48.80 55.98
N ARG A 20 -5.19 47.64 56.62
CA ARG A 20 -4.69 46.34 56.11
C ARG A 20 -5.46 45.82 54.88
N GLY A 21 -6.76 46.09 54.78
CA GLY A 21 -7.55 45.73 53.58
C GLY A 21 -7.19 46.55 52.33
N ARG A 22 -6.86 47.84 52.48
CA ARG A 22 -6.38 48.69 51.38
C ARG A 22 -5.01 48.26 50.87
N GLY A 23 -4.09 47.89 51.76
CA GLY A 23 -2.76 47.38 51.37
C GLY A 23 -2.85 46.05 50.61
N PHE A 24 -3.72 45.14 51.04
CA PHE A 24 -3.96 43.88 50.34
C PHE A 24 -4.64 44.07 48.99
N ALA A 25 -5.63 44.97 48.89
CA ALA A 25 -6.30 45.26 47.62
C ALA A 25 -5.36 45.92 46.60
N ILE A 26 -4.45 46.81 47.04
CA ILE A 26 -3.45 47.43 46.18
C ILE A 26 -2.40 46.40 45.72
N ALA A 27 -1.92 45.54 46.63
CA ALA A 27 -0.98 44.48 46.28
C ALA A 27 -1.61 43.45 45.33
N PHE A 28 -2.86 43.08 45.56
CA PHE A 28 -3.60 42.16 44.69
C PHE A 28 -3.88 42.76 43.30
N ALA A 29 -4.26 44.04 43.23
CA ALA A 29 -4.40 44.75 41.96
C ALA A 29 -3.06 44.88 41.21
N ALA A 30 -1.97 45.13 41.93
CA ALA A 30 -0.63 45.19 41.33
C ALA A 30 -0.19 43.82 40.79
N ILE A 31 -0.49 42.73 41.49
CA ILE A 31 -0.21 41.36 41.03
C ILE A 31 -1.08 41.00 39.83
N LEU A 32 -2.37 41.37 39.83
CA LEU A 32 -3.26 41.18 38.68
C LEU A 32 -2.78 41.95 37.46
N VAL A 33 -2.40 43.22 37.62
CA VAL A 33 -1.83 44.02 36.53
C VAL A 33 -0.52 43.43 36.06
N ALA A 34 0.36 42.98 36.97
CA ALA A 34 1.60 42.31 36.60
C ALA A 34 1.35 40.99 35.86
N LEU A 35 0.36 40.18 36.28
CA LEU A 35 -0.04 38.95 35.58
C LEU A 35 -0.68 39.24 34.22
N VAL A 36 -1.48 40.29 34.09
CA VAL A 36 -2.06 40.74 32.82
C VAL A 36 -0.97 41.30 31.90
N VAL A 37 0.02 42.01 32.43
CA VAL A 37 1.15 42.55 31.66
C VAL A 37 2.08 41.41 31.25
N VAL A 38 2.44 40.49 32.13
CA VAL A 38 3.33 39.36 31.82
C VAL A 38 2.62 38.33 30.93
N GLY A 39 1.35 38.01 31.22
CA GLY A 39 0.53 37.15 30.37
C GLY A 39 0.19 37.79 29.02
N GLY A 40 -0.06 39.10 29.01
CA GLY A 40 -0.28 39.88 27.79
C GLY A 40 0.98 40.03 26.95
N LEU A 41 2.14 40.29 27.56
CA LEU A 41 3.43 40.34 26.87
C LEU A 41 3.81 38.95 26.32
N GLY A 42 3.58 37.88 27.08
CA GLY A 42 3.80 36.51 26.61
C GLY A 42 2.92 36.14 25.42
N ALA A 43 1.64 36.54 25.44
CA ALA A 43 0.72 36.35 24.32
C ALA A 43 1.10 37.20 23.09
N VAL A 44 1.54 38.45 23.28
CA VAL A 44 1.93 39.35 22.18
C VAL A 44 3.23 38.91 21.49
N VAL A 45 4.21 38.40 22.24
CA VAL A 45 5.47 37.91 21.66
C VAL A 45 5.27 36.63 20.84
N ALA A 46 4.36 35.76 21.28
CA ALA A 46 3.98 34.56 20.51
C ALA A 46 3.26 34.91 19.19
N VAL A 47 2.52 36.02 19.18
CA VAL A 47 1.73 36.49 18.02
C VAL A 47 2.56 37.32 17.02
N ALA A 48 3.65 37.95 17.47
CA ALA A 48 4.54 38.74 16.61
C ALA A 48 5.43 37.89 15.67
N GLN A 49 5.53 36.58 15.91
CA GLN A 49 6.29 35.64 15.08
C GLN A 49 5.31 34.69 14.37
N GLY A 50 5.53 34.41 13.09
CA GLY A 50 4.70 33.47 12.36
C GLY A 50 4.79 32.04 12.93
N PRO A 51 3.87 31.13 12.55
CA PRO A 51 3.91 29.74 12.97
C PRO A 51 5.30 29.10 12.78
N ARG A 52 5.75 28.28 13.72
CA ARG A 52 7.00 27.52 13.60
C ARG A 52 6.78 26.08 13.99
N VAL A 53 7.43 25.15 13.31
CA VAL A 53 7.38 23.73 13.67
C VAL A 53 8.02 23.52 15.04
N THR A 54 7.34 22.73 15.86
CA THR A 54 7.74 22.36 17.23
C THR A 54 7.90 20.86 17.39
N ASP A 55 7.22 20.07 16.55
CA ASP A 55 7.31 18.62 16.52
C ASP A 55 6.97 18.13 15.10
N VAL A 56 7.61 17.04 14.70
CA VAL A 56 7.41 16.37 13.40
C VAL A 56 7.23 14.89 13.67
N GLN A 57 6.11 14.34 13.20
CA GLN A 57 5.82 12.91 13.31
C GLN A 57 5.73 12.31 11.92
N VAL A 58 6.57 11.31 11.67
CA VAL A 58 6.62 10.53 10.43
C VAL A 58 7.15 9.13 10.75
N ASP A 59 6.62 8.12 10.07
CA ASP A 59 7.19 6.77 10.02
C ASP A 59 7.67 6.50 8.58
N PRO A 60 8.97 6.70 8.30
CA PRO A 60 9.50 6.54 6.95
C PRO A 60 9.45 5.09 6.44
N ALA A 61 9.52 4.10 7.32
CA ALA A 61 9.46 2.68 6.92
C ALA A 61 8.03 2.31 6.48
N ALA A 62 7.02 2.72 7.27
CA ALA A 62 5.63 2.54 6.89
C ALA A 62 5.29 3.30 5.60
N ALA A 63 5.92 4.45 5.36
CA ALA A 63 5.70 5.26 4.16
C ALA A 63 6.19 4.60 2.87
N VAL A 64 7.22 3.75 2.93
CA VAL A 64 7.69 2.96 1.76
C VAL A 64 6.79 1.75 1.52
N ALA A 65 6.29 1.13 2.59
CA ALA A 65 5.55 -0.13 2.50
C ALA A 65 4.12 0.05 1.97
N ALA A 66 3.43 1.12 2.35
CA ALA A 66 2.02 1.32 2.03
C ALA A 66 1.69 2.79 1.74
N SER A 67 0.58 3.02 1.04
CA SER A 67 0.05 4.37 0.82
C SER A 67 -0.44 4.96 2.15
N GLY A 68 -0.95 6.19 2.14
CA GLY A 68 -1.70 6.81 3.24
C GLY A 68 -0.91 7.10 4.52
N SER A 69 0.41 6.92 4.48
CA SER A 69 1.34 7.40 5.50
C SER A 69 1.23 8.92 5.64
N ARG A 70 1.53 9.42 6.84
CA ARG A 70 1.32 10.82 7.22
C ARG A 70 2.59 11.44 7.77
N VAL A 71 2.83 12.67 7.38
CA VAL A 71 3.73 13.60 8.07
C VAL A 71 2.89 14.62 8.80
N ILE A 72 3.06 14.71 10.12
CA ILE A 72 2.33 15.67 10.96
C ILE A 72 3.31 16.73 11.45
N LEU A 73 3.10 17.96 11.01
CA LEU A 73 3.86 19.13 11.45
C LEU A 73 3.07 19.84 12.54
N THR A 74 3.53 19.81 13.78
CA THR A 74 2.90 20.53 14.89
C THR A 74 3.59 21.86 15.10
N THR A 75 2.84 22.96 15.06
CA THR A 75 3.41 24.31 15.14
C THR A 75 3.22 24.96 16.51
N THR A 76 3.85 26.12 16.75
CA THR A 76 3.74 26.91 17.99
C THR A 76 2.34 27.43 18.32
N GLN A 77 1.46 27.59 17.32
CA GLN A 77 0.15 28.23 17.47
C GLN A 77 -0.92 27.56 16.61
N SER A 78 -2.20 27.77 16.93
CA SER A 78 -3.29 27.22 16.09
C SER A 78 -3.28 27.88 14.72
N LEU A 79 -3.55 27.11 13.68
CA LEU A 79 -3.38 27.50 12.29
C LEU A 79 -4.72 27.83 11.63
N GLU A 80 -4.68 28.75 10.67
CA GLU A 80 -5.68 28.81 9.62
C GLU A 80 -5.59 27.55 8.74
N LYS A 81 -6.67 27.24 8.01
CA LYS A 81 -6.68 26.09 7.11
C LYS A 81 -5.56 26.23 6.07
N VAL A 82 -4.73 25.19 5.96
CA VAL A 82 -3.73 25.08 4.90
C VAL A 82 -4.37 24.41 3.69
N ASP A 83 -4.26 25.06 2.53
CA ASP A 83 -4.70 24.50 1.25
C ASP A 83 -3.57 23.70 0.58
N ALA A 84 -3.94 22.71 -0.25
CA ALA A 84 -2.98 21.84 -0.92
C ALA A 84 -1.98 22.61 -1.80
N SER A 85 -2.39 23.74 -2.38
CA SER A 85 -1.52 24.62 -3.17
C SER A 85 -0.41 25.29 -2.38
N GLN A 86 -0.50 25.32 -1.04
CA GLN A 86 0.54 25.83 -0.16
C GLN A 86 1.64 24.79 0.11
N VAL A 87 1.35 23.51 -0.12
CA VAL A 87 2.25 22.40 0.21
C VAL A 87 2.98 21.97 -1.06
N GLN A 88 4.30 21.86 -0.95
CA GLN A 88 5.17 21.28 -1.95
C GLN A 88 5.91 20.10 -1.32
N VAL A 89 5.93 18.97 -2.02
CA VAL A 89 6.72 17.78 -1.65
C VAL A 89 7.74 17.55 -2.74
N ASP A 90 9.00 17.41 -2.35
CA ASP A 90 10.11 17.06 -3.24
C ASP A 90 10.79 15.78 -2.73
N PRO A 91 10.97 14.73 -3.56
CA PRO A 91 10.45 14.58 -4.92
C PRO A 91 8.93 14.64 -5.02
N ALA A 92 8.43 15.13 -6.16
CA ALA A 92 7.00 15.30 -6.42
C ALA A 92 6.23 14.00 -6.16
N THR A 93 5.32 14.04 -5.18
CA THR A 93 4.53 12.88 -4.76
C THR A 93 3.09 13.33 -4.51
N PRO A 94 2.08 12.60 -5.01
CA PRO A 94 0.68 12.90 -4.71
C PRO A 94 0.35 12.84 -3.21
N PHE A 95 -0.37 13.85 -2.72
CA PHE A 95 -0.76 13.94 -1.32
C PHE A 95 -2.14 14.61 -1.14
N THR A 96 -2.67 14.47 0.06
CA THR A 96 -3.77 15.28 0.59
C THR A 96 -3.27 16.02 1.83
N VAL A 97 -3.85 17.19 2.11
CA VAL A 97 -3.50 17.99 3.30
C VAL A 97 -4.72 18.20 4.16
N ASP A 98 -4.54 18.09 5.47
CA ASP A 98 -5.52 18.48 6.48
C ASP A 98 -4.87 19.39 7.53
N THR A 99 -5.68 20.22 8.18
CA THR A 99 -5.23 21.11 9.24
C THR A 99 -6.16 20.96 10.44
N SER A 100 -5.58 20.72 11.61
CA SER A 100 -6.32 20.53 12.85
C SER A 100 -5.60 21.20 14.00
N GLY A 101 -6.21 22.25 14.57
CA GLY A 101 -5.63 23.01 15.67
C GLY A 101 -4.26 23.58 15.30
N ARG A 102 -3.20 23.02 15.89
CA ARG A 102 -1.80 23.45 15.68
C ARG A 102 -1.07 22.65 14.60
N SER A 103 -1.73 21.66 14.01
CA SER A 103 -1.07 20.63 13.22
C SER A 103 -1.49 20.70 11.76
N VAL A 104 -0.52 20.50 10.86
CA VAL A 104 -0.72 20.24 9.44
C VAL A 104 -0.41 18.77 9.19
N GLY A 105 -1.37 18.01 8.70
CA GLY A 105 -1.19 16.63 8.27
C GLY A 105 -1.02 16.57 6.75
N VAL A 106 0.11 16.05 6.28
CA VAL A 106 0.33 15.71 4.86
C VAL A 106 0.23 14.21 4.72
N ARG A 107 -0.79 13.72 4.01
CA ARG A 107 -1.03 12.29 3.78
C ARG A 107 -0.71 11.93 2.34
N PHE A 108 0.27 11.06 2.13
CA PHE A 108 0.64 10.57 0.80
C PHE A 108 -0.40 9.59 0.28
N THR A 109 -0.77 9.69 -1.00
CA THR A 109 -1.77 8.76 -1.60
C THR A 109 -1.13 7.55 -2.25
N LEU A 110 0.20 7.51 -2.33
CA LEU A 110 1.00 6.39 -2.81
C LEU A 110 2.12 6.08 -1.80
N PRO A 111 2.64 4.84 -1.78
CA PRO A 111 3.88 4.54 -1.10
C PRO A 111 5.03 5.39 -1.65
N LEU A 112 5.90 5.87 -0.75
CA LEU A 112 7.07 6.66 -1.10
C LEU A 112 8.16 5.79 -1.72
N ARG A 113 9.03 6.43 -2.52
CA ARG A 113 10.25 5.80 -3.00
C ARG A 113 11.17 5.50 -1.82
N ASP A 114 11.81 4.36 -1.88
CA ASP A 114 12.79 3.92 -0.90
C ASP A 114 14.12 4.66 -1.06
N ASP A 115 14.95 4.66 -0.03
CA ASP A 115 16.27 5.31 0.01
C ASP A 115 16.29 6.73 -0.59
N THR A 116 15.26 7.52 -0.29
CA THR A 116 15.01 8.84 -0.90
C THR A 116 14.87 9.90 0.18
N ASP A 117 15.55 11.03 0.00
CA ASP A 117 15.38 12.21 0.84
C ASP A 117 14.15 12.99 0.39
N TYR A 118 13.18 13.16 1.29
CA TYR A 118 11.97 13.93 1.04
C TYR A 118 12.02 15.26 1.79
N THR A 119 11.56 16.33 1.14
CA THR A 119 11.38 17.65 1.74
C THR A 119 9.95 18.13 1.53
N ILE A 120 9.29 18.50 2.63
CA ILE A 120 7.96 19.10 2.62
C ILE A 120 8.12 20.58 2.94
N THR A 121 7.62 21.43 2.06
CA THR A 121 7.57 22.89 2.26
C THR A 121 6.11 23.34 2.27
N VAL A 122 5.69 24.00 3.34
CA VAL A 122 4.36 24.62 3.46
C VAL A 122 4.53 26.14 3.49
N ASN A 123 4.11 26.80 2.42
CA ASN A 123 4.29 28.24 2.23
C ASN A 123 3.10 29.05 2.77
N GLY A 124 3.39 30.22 3.34
CA GLY A 124 2.34 31.17 3.73
C GLY A 124 1.43 30.66 4.85
N VAL A 125 1.95 29.89 5.79
CA VAL A 125 1.20 29.37 6.93
C VAL A 125 0.90 30.50 7.91
N SER A 126 -0.37 30.70 8.22
CA SER A 126 -0.85 31.72 9.15
C SER A 126 -1.44 31.09 10.40
N GLY A 127 -1.25 31.75 11.55
CA GLY A 127 -1.92 31.39 12.79
C GLY A 127 -3.31 32.03 12.90
N LEU A 128 -4.21 31.45 13.69
CA LEU A 128 -5.51 32.07 14.04
C LEU A 128 -5.34 33.35 14.89
N GLY A 129 -4.22 33.48 15.59
CA GLY A 129 -3.83 34.72 16.27
C GLY A 129 -3.10 35.63 15.28
N ALA A 130 -3.64 36.82 15.03
CA ALA A 130 -3.15 37.77 14.02
C ALA A 130 -1.61 37.97 14.05
N GLY A 131 -0.89 37.42 13.07
CA GLY A 131 0.58 37.49 12.99
C GLY A 131 1.07 37.32 11.55
N PRO A 132 2.37 37.49 11.29
CA PRO A 132 2.91 37.31 9.94
C PRO A 132 2.84 35.83 9.52
N ALA A 133 2.60 35.58 8.23
CA ALA A 133 2.69 34.23 7.68
C ALA A 133 4.15 33.73 7.68
N SER A 134 4.32 32.41 7.70
CA SER A 134 5.62 31.74 7.72
C SER A 134 5.70 30.62 6.68
N THR A 135 6.91 30.23 6.31
CA THR A 135 7.15 28.96 5.60
C THR A 135 7.63 27.91 6.59
N LEU A 136 7.03 26.71 6.53
CA LEU A 136 7.47 25.54 7.27
C LEU A 136 8.23 24.63 6.30
N THR A 137 9.40 24.12 6.69
CA THR A 137 10.17 23.20 5.87
C THR A 137 10.69 22.08 6.74
N GLU A 138 10.44 20.84 6.35
CA GLU A 138 10.90 19.65 7.06
C GLU A 138 11.36 18.58 6.08
N SER A 139 12.37 17.82 6.47
CA SER A 139 12.94 16.76 5.65
C SER A 139 13.05 15.45 6.43
N PHE A 140 12.86 14.34 5.72
CA PHE A 140 13.07 13.00 6.26
C PHE A 140 13.57 12.08 5.15
N ARG A 141 14.24 10.98 5.51
CA ARG A 141 14.73 9.99 4.56
C ARG A 141 13.98 8.68 4.71
N THR A 142 13.56 8.09 3.60
CA THR A 142 13.00 6.73 3.57
C THR A 142 14.12 5.68 3.62
N PRO A 143 13.93 4.53 4.28
CA PRO A 143 14.90 3.45 4.25
C PRO A 143 14.93 2.76 2.89
N ALA A 144 15.96 1.95 2.63
CA ALA A 144 16.01 1.06 1.46
C ALA A 144 14.87 0.02 1.50
N LEU A 145 14.36 -0.36 0.33
CA LEU A 145 13.27 -1.31 0.21
C LEU A 145 13.71 -2.70 0.65
N GLN A 146 12.88 -3.35 1.45
CA GLN A 146 13.01 -4.76 1.80
C GLN A 146 11.84 -5.54 1.21
N ALA A 147 12.11 -6.77 0.78
CA ALA A 147 11.08 -7.68 0.33
C ALA A 147 11.43 -9.12 0.66
N TYR A 148 10.48 -10.00 0.42
CA TYR A 148 10.69 -11.44 0.45
C TYR A 148 10.70 -11.99 -0.97
N LEU A 149 11.45 -13.07 -1.19
CA LEU A 149 11.58 -13.77 -2.45
C LEU A 149 11.61 -15.28 -2.15
N MET A 150 11.00 -16.10 -3.01
CA MET A 150 11.03 -17.55 -2.89
C MET A 150 12.04 -18.18 -3.85
N GLN A 151 12.73 -19.21 -3.36
CA GLN A 151 13.48 -20.16 -4.19
C GLN A 151 12.99 -21.57 -3.90
N ARG A 152 12.64 -22.32 -4.95
CA ARG A 152 12.33 -23.74 -4.83
C ARG A 152 13.57 -24.61 -5.01
N GLY A 153 13.58 -25.78 -4.37
CA GLY A 153 14.62 -26.80 -4.55
C GLY A 153 15.99 -26.42 -4.01
N THR A 154 16.06 -25.58 -2.97
CA THR A 154 17.33 -25.35 -2.26
C THR A 154 17.73 -26.63 -1.49
N PRO A 155 19.01 -26.79 -1.07
CA PRO A 155 19.44 -27.99 -0.34
C PRO A 155 18.65 -28.28 0.94
N GLU A 156 18.06 -27.26 1.56
CA GLU A 156 17.29 -27.38 2.81
C GLU A 156 15.76 -27.53 2.56
N GLY A 157 15.32 -27.34 1.31
CA GLY A 157 13.90 -27.28 0.93
C GLY A 157 13.58 -26.05 0.08
N ASP A 158 12.30 -25.75 -0.10
CA ASP A 158 11.89 -24.47 -0.64
C ASP A 158 12.05 -23.40 0.44
N THR A 159 12.64 -22.27 0.08
CA THR A 159 13.07 -21.25 1.04
C THR A 159 12.55 -19.88 0.64
N ILE A 160 11.94 -19.19 1.61
CA ILE A 160 11.60 -17.78 1.52
C ILE A 160 12.75 -16.99 2.15
N PHE A 161 13.32 -16.08 1.39
CA PHE A 161 14.41 -15.19 1.80
C PHE A 161 13.89 -13.78 1.97
N ARG A 162 14.36 -13.09 3.02
CA ARG A 162 14.29 -11.62 3.10
C ARG A 162 15.51 -11.01 2.40
N THR A 163 15.27 -10.08 1.48
CA THR A 163 16.28 -9.45 0.62
C THR A 163 16.19 -7.93 0.66
N ASP A 164 17.33 -7.27 0.48
CA ASP A 164 17.50 -5.83 0.32
C ASP A 164 17.56 -5.40 -1.16
N LEU A 165 17.29 -6.34 -2.08
CA LEU A 165 17.30 -6.14 -3.53
C LEU A 165 18.68 -5.83 -4.13
N GLN A 166 19.77 -6.03 -3.39
CA GLN A 166 21.13 -5.80 -3.90
C GLN A 166 21.81 -7.06 -4.45
N GLY A 167 21.10 -8.20 -4.47
CA GLY A 167 21.62 -9.47 -5.02
C GLY A 167 22.56 -10.24 -4.09
N GLN A 168 22.70 -9.81 -2.83
CA GLN A 168 23.42 -10.58 -1.82
C GLN A 168 22.59 -11.78 -1.33
N ALA A 169 23.24 -12.74 -0.67
CA ALA A 169 22.55 -13.88 -0.05
C ALA A 169 21.50 -13.35 0.93
N GLY A 170 20.22 -13.46 0.57
CA GLY A 170 19.12 -13.07 1.43
C GLY A 170 19.14 -13.86 2.73
N LEU A 171 18.50 -13.31 3.77
CA LEU A 171 18.33 -14.03 5.03
C LEU A 171 17.21 -15.06 4.86
N PRO A 172 17.45 -16.38 4.98
CA PRO A 172 16.36 -17.34 4.99
C PRO A 172 15.48 -17.09 6.22
N VAL A 173 14.18 -16.91 5.99
CA VAL A 173 13.20 -16.66 7.07
C VAL A 173 12.25 -17.84 7.25
N PHE A 174 11.94 -18.58 6.18
CA PHE A 174 11.07 -19.75 6.26
C PHE A 174 11.53 -20.82 5.28
N VAL A 175 11.53 -22.07 5.72
CA VAL A 175 11.93 -23.24 4.92
C VAL A 175 10.86 -24.31 5.06
N HIS A 176 10.46 -24.90 3.94
CA HIS A 176 9.54 -26.03 3.92
C HIS A 176 9.90 -26.98 2.77
N PRO A 177 9.70 -28.31 2.89
CA PRO A 177 10.00 -29.23 1.80
C PRO A 177 9.23 -28.97 0.50
N HIS A 178 8.09 -28.26 0.58
CA HIS A 178 7.20 -27.99 -0.55
C HIS A 178 6.37 -26.72 -0.30
N ILE A 179 6.73 -25.60 -0.93
CA ILE A 179 5.96 -24.34 -0.91
C ILE A 179 5.33 -24.12 -2.28
N GLU A 180 3.99 -24.07 -2.31
CA GLU A 180 3.21 -23.79 -3.52
C GLU A 180 3.20 -22.29 -3.83
N ASP A 181 2.96 -21.45 -2.82
CA ASP A 181 2.86 -19.99 -2.97
C ASP A 181 3.10 -19.30 -1.62
N PHE A 182 3.47 -18.02 -1.63
CA PHE A 182 3.48 -17.19 -0.43
C PHE A 182 3.08 -15.74 -0.69
N ARG A 183 2.54 -15.08 0.33
CA ARG A 183 2.22 -13.65 0.33
C ARG A 183 2.68 -13.01 1.62
N ALA A 184 3.01 -11.72 1.54
CA ALA A 184 3.24 -10.89 2.72
C ALA A 184 2.03 -9.98 2.95
N THR A 185 1.61 -9.87 4.20
CA THR A 185 0.73 -8.81 4.69
C THR A 185 1.58 -7.74 5.38
N ALA A 186 0.94 -6.79 6.09
CA ALA A 186 1.68 -5.79 6.85
C ALA A 186 2.58 -6.40 7.94
N ASN A 187 2.09 -7.45 8.62
CA ASN A 187 2.80 -8.05 9.77
C ASN A 187 2.98 -9.56 9.70
N HIS A 188 2.61 -10.24 8.61
CA HIS A 188 2.74 -11.69 8.53
C HIS A 188 3.23 -12.17 7.15
N LEU A 189 3.81 -13.36 7.13
CA LEU A 189 3.92 -14.18 5.92
C LEU A 189 2.79 -15.21 5.94
N VAL A 190 2.18 -15.42 4.78
CA VAL A 190 1.15 -16.44 4.56
C VAL A 190 1.64 -17.36 3.48
N ILE A 191 1.79 -18.64 3.80
CA ILE A 191 2.48 -19.62 2.97
C ILE A 191 1.53 -20.78 2.68
N SER A 192 1.25 -21.03 1.40
CA SER A 192 0.58 -22.25 0.95
C SER A 192 1.62 -23.36 0.77
N VAL A 193 1.45 -24.47 1.48
CA VAL A 193 2.37 -25.61 1.44
C VAL A 193 1.63 -26.92 1.19
N ARG A 194 2.40 -27.96 0.85
CA ARG A 194 1.93 -29.34 0.83
C ARG A 194 2.71 -30.22 1.80
N ASP A 195 1.98 -30.93 2.66
CA ASP A 195 2.47 -32.04 3.45
C ASP A 195 2.03 -33.35 2.80
N GLY A 196 2.86 -33.86 1.88
CA GLY A 196 2.45 -34.95 0.99
C GLY A 196 1.24 -34.53 0.16
N ASP A 197 0.11 -35.19 0.35
CA ASP A 197 -1.12 -34.83 -0.35
C ASP A 197 -1.99 -33.76 0.34
N THR A 198 -1.64 -33.36 1.57
CA THR A 198 -2.46 -32.46 2.38
C THR A 198 -2.07 -31.00 2.15
N PRO A 199 -2.99 -30.12 1.72
CA PRO A 199 -2.73 -28.68 1.66
C PRO A 199 -2.72 -28.09 3.07
N ARG A 200 -1.86 -27.09 3.29
CA ARG A 200 -1.92 -26.24 4.48
C ARG A 200 -1.65 -24.80 4.09
N VAL A 201 -2.28 -23.87 4.82
CA VAL A 201 -1.93 -22.45 4.76
C VAL A 201 -1.39 -22.08 6.12
N ILE A 202 -0.10 -21.74 6.13
CA ILE A 202 0.66 -21.39 7.32
C ILE A 202 0.76 -19.86 7.41
N VAL A 203 0.55 -19.31 8.60
CA VAL A 203 0.83 -17.91 8.91
C VAL A 203 2.00 -17.84 9.88
N THR A 204 2.94 -16.93 9.63
CA THR A 204 4.07 -16.63 10.51
C THR A 204 4.23 -15.14 10.71
N ASP A 205 4.99 -14.74 11.73
CA ASP A 205 5.56 -13.39 11.81
C ASP A 205 6.48 -13.12 10.60
N PRO A 206 6.89 -11.86 10.33
CA PRO A 206 7.74 -11.54 9.18
C PRO A 206 9.15 -12.16 9.26
N ASP A 207 9.56 -12.59 10.45
CA ASP A 207 10.82 -13.31 10.67
C ASP A 207 10.68 -14.84 10.60
N GLY A 208 9.50 -15.34 10.18
CA GLY A 208 9.20 -16.76 10.02
C GLY A 208 8.82 -17.50 11.30
N LYS A 209 8.76 -16.82 12.45
CA LYS A 209 8.41 -17.43 13.74
C LYS A 209 6.90 -17.44 13.98
N ASN A 210 6.51 -18.02 15.12
CA ASN A 210 5.13 -18.03 15.61
C ASN A 210 4.15 -18.63 14.60
N GLN A 211 4.57 -19.73 13.98
CA GLN A 211 3.81 -20.47 13.00
C GLN A 211 2.46 -20.95 13.56
N ARG A 212 1.42 -20.74 12.77
CA ARG A 212 0.07 -21.28 12.99
C ARG A 212 -0.59 -21.63 11.66
N ASP A 213 -1.60 -22.50 11.71
CA ASP A 213 -2.35 -22.90 10.52
C ASP A 213 -3.68 -22.14 10.41
N ILE A 214 -4.06 -21.82 9.18
CA ILE A 214 -5.43 -21.46 8.85
C ILE A 214 -6.25 -22.74 8.68
N ALA A 215 -7.38 -22.82 9.39
CA ALA A 215 -8.30 -23.94 9.28
C ALA A 215 -8.97 -23.97 7.90
N LEU A 216 -8.44 -24.81 6.99
CA LEU A 216 -8.97 -24.91 5.63
C LEU A 216 -10.40 -25.47 5.61
N PRO A 217 -11.20 -25.15 4.57
CA PRO A 217 -12.59 -25.56 4.51
C PRO A 217 -12.82 -27.09 4.39
N GLY A 218 -11.77 -27.87 4.17
CA GLY A 218 -11.78 -29.33 4.02
C GLY A 218 -10.47 -29.85 3.42
N PRO A 219 -10.39 -31.15 3.07
CA PRO A 219 -9.30 -31.70 2.25
C PRO A 219 -9.43 -31.22 0.79
N GLY A 220 -8.31 -30.85 0.15
CA GLY A 220 -8.37 -30.31 -1.20
C GLY A 220 -7.10 -29.61 -1.68
N TYR A 221 -7.29 -28.49 -2.36
CA TYR A 221 -6.25 -27.71 -3.01
C TYR A 221 -6.45 -26.23 -2.73
N VAL A 222 -5.36 -25.52 -2.46
CA VAL A 222 -5.35 -24.06 -2.28
C VAL A 222 -4.58 -23.46 -3.45
N THR A 223 -5.22 -22.57 -4.19
CA THR A 223 -4.63 -21.89 -5.34
C THR A 223 -4.93 -20.39 -5.27
N ASN A 224 -4.28 -19.60 -6.14
CA ASN A 224 -4.48 -18.15 -6.24
C ASN A 224 -4.44 -17.45 -4.87
N LEU A 225 -3.45 -17.75 -4.02
CA LEU A 225 -3.28 -17.06 -2.75
C LEU A 225 -2.91 -15.60 -3.04
N GLN A 226 -3.59 -14.65 -2.40
CA GLN A 226 -3.30 -13.21 -2.52
C GLN A 226 -3.42 -12.54 -1.15
N SER A 227 -2.69 -11.46 -0.94
CA SER A 227 -2.87 -10.55 0.20
C SER A 227 -3.49 -9.24 -0.27
N ALA A 228 -4.31 -8.63 0.58
CA ALA A 228 -4.74 -7.27 0.36
C ALA A 228 -3.56 -6.32 0.54
N ASP A 229 -3.56 -5.22 -0.21
CA ASP A 229 -2.53 -4.18 -0.12
C ASP A 229 -2.39 -3.55 1.28
N ARG A 230 -3.46 -3.65 2.08
CA ARG A 230 -3.49 -3.14 3.45
C ARG A 230 -4.03 -4.15 4.44
N GLY A 231 -3.50 -4.03 5.66
CA GLY A 231 -3.92 -4.83 6.79
C GLY A 231 -3.42 -6.26 6.69
N GLU A 232 -4.24 -7.17 7.19
CA GLU A 232 -3.90 -8.59 7.38
C GLU A 232 -4.81 -9.50 6.55
N ARG A 233 -5.58 -8.95 5.60
CA ARG A 233 -6.53 -9.75 4.83
C ARG A 233 -5.82 -10.54 3.75
N ILE A 234 -6.24 -11.80 3.62
CA ILE A 234 -5.83 -12.68 2.53
C ILE A 234 -7.05 -13.27 1.83
N GLY A 235 -6.83 -13.73 0.60
CA GLY A 235 -7.78 -14.50 -0.18
C GLY A 235 -7.09 -15.71 -0.80
N PHE A 236 -7.87 -16.75 -1.09
CA PHE A 236 -7.42 -17.90 -1.89
C PHE A 236 -8.62 -18.60 -2.52
N THR A 237 -8.38 -19.31 -3.63
CA THR A 237 -9.36 -20.25 -4.17
C THR A 237 -9.15 -21.65 -3.62
N PHE A 238 -10.24 -22.33 -3.30
CA PHE A 238 -10.23 -23.69 -2.77
C PHE A 238 -11.03 -24.64 -3.65
N SER A 239 -10.46 -25.82 -3.90
CA SER A 239 -11.13 -26.94 -4.56
C SER A 239 -11.08 -28.18 -3.66
N ASP A 240 -12.19 -28.90 -3.51
CA ASP A 240 -12.21 -30.17 -2.80
C ASP A 240 -11.34 -31.22 -3.52
N ALA A 241 -10.73 -32.15 -2.76
CA ALA A 241 -9.85 -33.18 -3.33
C ALA A 241 -10.57 -34.11 -4.32
N ASP A 242 -11.84 -34.42 -4.03
CA ASP A 242 -12.69 -35.29 -4.83
C ASP A 242 -13.82 -34.48 -5.50
N LEU A 243 -13.61 -34.07 -6.75
CA LEU A 243 -14.65 -33.47 -7.59
C LEU A 243 -15.44 -34.60 -8.28
N GLY A 244 -16.42 -35.16 -7.57
CA GLY A 244 -17.23 -36.29 -8.04
C GLY A 244 -18.61 -35.90 -8.60
N ALA A 245 -19.36 -36.89 -9.08
CA ALA A 245 -20.75 -36.73 -9.53
C ALA A 245 -21.70 -36.24 -8.42
N ALA A 246 -21.32 -36.42 -7.15
CA ALA A 246 -22.02 -35.87 -5.98
C ALA A 246 -21.82 -34.35 -5.82
N GLY A 247 -20.97 -33.73 -6.64
CA GLY A 247 -20.54 -32.35 -6.54
C GLY A 247 -19.31 -32.17 -5.66
N GLY A 248 -18.87 -30.92 -5.55
CA GLY A 248 -17.75 -30.47 -4.74
C GLY A 248 -17.54 -28.98 -4.96
N ARG A 249 -16.80 -28.34 -4.07
CA ARG A 249 -16.30 -26.97 -4.28
C ARG A 249 -15.22 -27.03 -5.34
N GLU A 250 -15.42 -26.30 -6.42
CA GLU A 250 -14.45 -26.11 -7.48
C GLU A 250 -14.10 -24.62 -7.52
N SER A 251 -12.83 -24.25 -7.36
CA SER A 251 -12.34 -22.87 -7.41
C SER A 251 -13.24 -21.86 -6.68
N ARG A 252 -13.59 -22.14 -5.43
CA ARG A 252 -14.41 -21.24 -4.59
C ARG A 252 -13.50 -20.24 -3.89
N LEU A 253 -13.84 -18.95 -3.93
CA LEU A 253 -13.05 -17.90 -3.26
C LEU A 253 -13.37 -17.86 -1.77
N PHE A 254 -12.32 -17.90 -0.95
CA PHE A 254 -12.38 -17.69 0.49
C PHE A 254 -11.51 -16.50 0.88
N THR A 255 -11.93 -15.77 1.92
CA THR A 255 -11.11 -14.74 2.56
C THR A 255 -10.90 -15.03 4.04
N ALA A 256 -9.77 -14.59 4.58
CA ALA A 256 -9.42 -14.75 5.99
C ALA A 256 -8.55 -13.57 6.47
N SER A 257 -8.29 -13.54 7.78
CA SER A 257 -7.39 -12.61 8.44
C SER A 257 -6.12 -13.35 8.89
N ALA A 258 -4.95 -12.84 8.51
CA ALA A 258 -3.66 -13.29 9.04
C ALA A 258 -3.41 -12.78 10.47
N ALA A 259 -4.26 -11.90 11.01
CA ALA A 259 -4.12 -11.38 12.38
C ALA A 259 -4.67 -12.30 13.47
N ASP A 260 -5.54 -13.25 13.10
CA ASP A 260 -6.30 -14.06 14.04
C ASP A 260 -6.59 -15.47 13.49
N ASP A 261 -7.28 -16.28 14.29
CA ASP A 261 -7.60 -17.68 13.99
C ASP A 261 -9.05 -17.89 13.55
N ALA A 262 -9.76 -16.84 13.13
CA ALA A 262 -11.10 -17.01 12.58
C ALA A 262 -11.03 -17.88 11.30
N PRO A 263 -11.97 -18.82 11.11
CA PRO A 263 -11.97 -19.65 9.92
C PRO A 263 -12.23 -18.80 8.67
N PRO A 264 -11.68 -19.20 7.50
CA PRO A 264 -11.95 -18.54 6.23
C PRO A 264 -13.44 -18.52 5.89
N VAL A 265 -13.89 -17.44 5.27
CA VAL A 265 -15.29 -17.23 4.86
C VAL A 265 -15.38 -17.30 3.34
N GLU A 266 -16.33 -18.07 2.82
CA GLU A 266 -16.60 -18.14 1.38
C GLU A 266 -17.21 -16.82 0.89
N VAL A 267 -16.69 -16.26 -0.19
CA VAL A 267 -17.17 -15.00 -0.77
C VAL A 267 -18.40 -15.26 -1.63
N GLY A 268 -19.55 -14.74 -1.20
CA GLY A 268 -20.81 -14.84 -1.94
C GLY A 268 -20.89 -13.88 -3.13
N LEU A 269 -21.17 -14.42 -4.33
CA LEU A 269 -21.27 -13.66 -5.60
C LEU A 269 -22.71 -13.34 -6.05
N ASN A 270 -23.71 -13.51 -5.19
CA ASN A 270 -25.12 -13.22 -5.47
C ASN A 270 -25.70 -13.93 -6.72
N GLY A 271 -25.26 -15.16 -6.99
CA GLY A 271 -25.78 -16.03 -8.07
C GLY A 271 -24.90 -16.12 -9.31
N GLY A 272 -25.36 -16.89 -10.30
CA GLY A 272 -24.59 -17.30 -11.48
C GLY A 272 -23.49 -18.32 -11.13
N ASP A 273 -22.48 -18.47 -12.00
CA ASP A 273 -21.34 -19.33 -11.69
C ASP A 273 -20.51 -18.76 -10.53
N VAL A 274 -20.30 -19.58 -9.51
CA VAL A 274 -19.53 -19.23 -8.29
C VAL A 274 -18.07 -19.69 -8.37
N ARG A 275 -17.67 -20.31 -9.48
CA ARG A 275 -16.28 -20.70 -9.76
C ARG A 275 -15.48 -19.51 -10.24
N ILE A 276 -14.31 -19.36 -9.67
CA ILE A 276 -13.47 -18.17 -9.80
C ILE A 276 -12.38 -18.48 -10.81
N ALA A 277 -12.38 -17.75 -11.92
CA ALA A 277 -11.31 -17.79 -12.92
C ALA A 277 -10.13 -16.97 -12.45
N ASP A 278 -10.41 -15.77 -11.93
CA ASP A 278 -9.39 -14.87 -11.41
C ASP A 278 -9.99 -13.89 -10.41
N TYR A 279 -9.18 -13.26 -9.57
CA TYR A 279 -9.63 -12.18 -8.70
C TYR A 279 -8.48 -11.27 -8.26
N ARG A 280 -8.78 -10.05 -7.80
CA ARG A 280 -7.82 -9.12 -7.22
C ARG A 280 -8.45 -8.43 -6.02
N PHE A 281 -7.68 -8.21 -4.96
CA PHE A 281 -8.03 -7.17 -4.00
C PHE A 281 -7.92 -5.80 -4.68
N VAL A 282 -8.90 -4.94 -4.47
CA VAL A 282 -8.83 -3.55 -4.92
C VAL A 282 -7.97 -2.79 -3.93
N PRO A 283 -6.80 -2.25 -4.36
CA PRO A 283 -5.89 -1.53 -3.49
C PRO A 283 -6.59 -0.48 -2.63
N ASP A 284 -6.20 -0.39 -1.36
CA ASP A 284 -6.68 0.63 -0.42
C ASP A 284 -8.18 0.62 -0.10
N THR A 285 -8.87 -0.48 -0.40
CA THR A 285 -10.29 -0.69 -0.08
C THR A 285 -10.53 -2.07 0.52
N ASP A 286 -11.76 -2.32 0.99
CA ASP A 286 -12.22 -3.66 1.39
C ASP A 286 -12.90 -4.42 0.24
N SER A 287 -12.72 -3.97 -1.02
CA SER A 287 -13.36 -4.56 -2.20
C SER A 287 -12.46 -5.52 -2.95
N MET A 288 -13.07 -6.38 -3.76
CA MET A 288 -12.42 -7.35 -4.64
C MET A 288 -13.03 -7.29 -6.03
N LEU A 289 -12.18 -7.32 -7.05
CA LEU A 289 -12.58 -7.55 -8.42
C LEU A 289 -12.51 -9.05 -8.71
N VAL A 290 -13.60 -9.66 -9.13
CA VAL A 290 -13.73 -11.11 -9.32
C VAL A 290 -14.12 -11.40 -10.77
N LEU A 291 -13.38 -12.29 -11.42
CA LEU A 291 -13.70 -12.88 -12.70
C LEU A 291 -14.12 -14.34 -12.49
N THR A 292 -15.30 -14.67 -12.98
CA THR A 292 -15.89 -16.01 -12.86
C THR A 292 -15.61 -16.86 -14.10
N PHE A 293 -15.78 -18.19 -14.01
CA PHE A 293 -15.57 -19.12 -15.13
C PHE A 293 -16.51 -18.86 -16.33
N ASP A 294 -17.69 -18.28 -16.09
CA ASP A 294 -18.61 -17.82 -17.14
C ASP A 294 -18.31 -16.38 -17.62
N SER A 295 -17.07 -15.92 -17.39
CA SER A 295 -16.52 -14.63 -17.82
C SER A 295 -17.22 -13.40 -17.26
N ARG A 296 -18.01 -13.51 -16.17
CA ARG A 296 -18.60 -12.33 -15.52
C ARG A 296 -17.56 -11.65 -14.63
N LEU A 297 -17.40 -10.35 -14.84
CA LEU A 297 -16.57 -9.47 -14.01
C LEU A 297 -17.47 -8.80 -12.96
N LEU A 298 -17.13 -8.97 -11.68
CA LEU A 298 -17.91 -8.52 -10.54
C LEU A 298 -17.01 -7.71 -9.59
N LEU A 299 -17.51 -6.59 -9.08
CA LEU A 299 -16.92 -5.89 -7.94
C LEU A 299 -17.70 -6.27 -6.69
N THR A 300 -17.07 -6.86 -5.69
CA THR A 300 -17.72 -7.31 -4.45
C THR A 300 -16.95 -6.82 -3.24
N ASP A 301 -17.58 -6.80 -2.06
CA ASP A 301 -16.86 -6.61 -0.82
C ASP A 301 -16.12 -7.91 -0.44
N ALA A 302 -15.04 -7.79 0.32
CA ALA A 302 -14.21 -8.94 0.66
C ALA A 302 -14.85 -9.92 1.67
N GLN A 303 -16.06 -9.64 2.16
CA GLN A 303 -16.88 -10.56 2.95
C GLN A 303 -18.00 -11.21 2.10
N GLY A 304 -18.17 -10.77 0.85
CA GLY A 304 -19.24 -11.15 -0.06
C GLY A 304 -20.58 -10.47 0.21
N GLY A 305 -21.52 -10.66 -0.72
CA GLY A 305 -22.93 -10.27 -0.53
C GLY A 305 -23.38 -9.00 -1.25
N ASN A 306 -22.46 -8.15 -1.71
CA ASN A 306 -22.80 -6.97 -2.54
C ASN A 306 -22.04 -6.95 -3.87
N ALA A 307 -22.09 -8.06 -4.63
CA ALA A 307 -21.45 -8.12 -5.94
C ALA A 307 -22.19 -7.24 -6.97
N ALA A 308 -21.52 -6.20 -7.46
CA ALA A 308 -21.96 -5.35 -8.56
C ALA A 308 -21.38 -5.84 -9.90
N PRO A 309 -22.21 -6.05 -10.94
CA PRO A 309 -21.72 -6.51 -12.23
C PRO A 309 -21.03 -5.40 -13.02
N LEU A 310 -19.86 -5.71 -13.60
CA LEU A 310 -19.06 -4.83 -14.47
C LEU A 310 -18.98 -5.36 -15.91
N GLY A 311 -19.89 -6.25 -16.29
CA GLY A 311 -19.95 -6.87 -17.62
C GLY A 311 -19.10 -8.14 -17.73
N SER A 312 -18.55 -8.38 -18.92
CA SER A 312 -17.78 -9.59 -19.24
C SER A 312 -16.31 -9.31 -19.55
N ALA A 313 -15.39 -10.09 -18.99
CA ALA A 313 -13.97 -9.95 -19.26
C ALA A 313 -13.34 -11.30 -19.57
N VAL A 314 -12.22 -11.25 -20.30
CA VAL A 314 -11.37 -12.40 -20.60
C VAL A 314 -10.33 -12.59 -19.50
N SER A 315 -9.73 -11.49 -19.04
CA SER A 315 -8.69 -11.51 -18.00
C SER A 315 -8.68 -10.22 -17.19
N ILE A 316 -8.08 -10.29 -15.99
CA ILE A 316 -7.76 -9.11 -15.17
C ILE A 316 -6.24 -8.90 -15.26
N ASP A 317 -5.82 -7.80 -15.88
CA ASP A 317 -4.41 -7.49 -16.04
C ASP A 317 -3.80 -6.86 -14.79
N GLY A 318 -4.56 -6.02 -14.09
CA GLY A 318 -4.16 -5.48 -12.80
C GLY A 318 -5.04 -4.34 -12.34
N ILE A 319 -4.74 -3.82 -11.14
CA ILE A 319 -5.40 -2.64 -10.59
C ILE A 319 -4.29 -1.68 -10.13
N ALA A 320 -4.30 -0.44 -10.59
CA ALA A 320 -3.29 0.54 -10.22
C ALA A 320 -3.38 0.85 -8.72
N ARG A 321 -2.30 0.62 -7.96
CA ARG A 321 -2.20 1.01 -6.54
C ARG A 321 -2.43 2.51 -6.39
N GLY A 322 -3.12 2.92 -5.32
CA GLY A 322 -3.50 4.33 -5.08
C GLY A 322 -4.47 4.90 -6.12
N SER A 323 -5.15 4.05 -6.89
CA SER A 323 -6.22 4.42 -7.80
C SER A 323 -7.38 3.42 -7.68
N SER A 324 -8.51 3.75 -8.30
CA SER A 324 -9.65 2.84 -8.49
C SER A 324 -9.73 2.33 -9.94
N ILE A 325 -8.62 2.32 -10.69
CA ILE A 325 -8.61 1.91 -12.10
C ILE A 325 -8.11 0.47 -12.24
N ALA A 326 -8.97 -0.39 -12.80
CA ALA A 326 -8.61 -1.73 -13.23
C ALA A 326 -8.33 -1.76 -14.73
N ILE A 327 -7.32 -2.51 -15.14
CA ILE A 327 -7.08 -2.88 -16.53
C ILE A 327 -7.58 -4.30 -16.73
N VAL A 328 -8.48 -4.48 -17.70
CA VAL A 328 -9.05 -5.78 -18.05
C VAL A 328 -9.00 -6.00 -19.54
N GLU A 329 -8.85 -7.26 -19.94
CA GLU A 329 -9.01 -7.66 -21.33
C GLU A 329 -10.47 -8.03 -21.60
N ARG A 330 -11.03 -7.50 -22.67
CA ARG A 330 -12.33 -7.91 -23.21
C ARG A 330 -12.16 -8.38 -24.65
N LEU A 331 -13.21 -8.95 -25.24
CA LEU A 331 -13.16 -9.43 -26.63
C LEU A 331 -12.90 -8.31 -27.64
N GLU A 332 -13.32 -7.10 -27.33
CA GLU A 332 -13.09 -5.90 -28.13
C GLU A 332 -11.71 -5.24 -27.92
N GLY A 333 -10.92 -5.72 -26.96
CA GLY A 333 -9.61 -5.18 -26.61
C GLY A 333 -9.46 -4.85 -25.12
N ILE A 334 -8.31 -4.29 -24.77
CA ILE A 334 -7.95 -3.95 -23.38
C ILE A 334 -8.64 -2.64 -22.97
N ARG A 335 -9.25 -2.61 -21.78
CA ARG A 335 -10.03 -1.48 -21.26
C ARG A 335 -9.54 -1.07 -19.88
N GLU A 336 -9.65 0.23 -19.61
CA GLU A 336 -9.56 0.79 -18.26
C GLU A 336 -10.97 0.93 -17.69
N ILE A 337 -11.19 0.45 -16.48
CA ILE A 337 -12.46 0.53 -15.76
C ILE A 337 -12.25 1.27 -14.44
N ASN A 338 -13.01 2.33 -14.22
CA ASN A 338 -13.09 2.97 -12.91
C ASN A 338 -14.04 2.18 -12.00
N LEU A 339 -13.49 1.54 -10.97
CA LEU A 339 -14.21 0.71 -10.03
C LEU A 339 -15.14 1.51 -9.09
N THR A 340 -15.04 2.84 -9.07
CA THR A 340 -15.90 3.69 -8.23
C THR A 340 -17.28 3.91 -8.85
N ASP A 341 -17.35 4.07 -10.18
CA ASP A 341 -18.59 4.41 -10.90
C ASP A 341 -18.91 3.46 -12.07
N GLY A 342 -18.01 2.51 -12.37
CA GLY A 342 -18.14 1.55 -13.47
C GLY A 342 -17.90 2.15 -14.87
N SER A 343 -17.47 3.40 -14.97
CA SER A 343 -17.12 4.01 -16.27
C SER A 343 -15.89 3.33 -16.89
N GLU A 344 -15.87 3.24 -18.22
CA GLU A 344 -14.78 2.57 -18.93
C GLU A 344 -14.35 3.32 -20.19
N GLN A 345 -13.07 3.14 -20.55
CA GLN A 345 -12.49 3.66 -21.79
C GLN A 345 -11.52 2.63 -22.39
N ALA A 346 -11.14 2.84 -23.65
CA ALA A 346 -10.08 2.02 -24.25
C ALA A 346 -8.74 2.35 -23.59
N LEU A 347 -7.92 1.32 -23.33
CA LEU A 347 -6.55 1.55 -22.89
C LEU A 347 -5.77 2.22 -24.04
N VAL A 348 -4.91 3.18 -23.71
CA VAL A 348 -4.09 3.90 -24.70
C VAL A 348 -3.23 2.92 -25.50
N ASP A 349 -3.23 3.05 -26.82
CA ASP A 349 -2.37 2.24 -27.69
C ASP A 349 -0.94 2.79 -27.71
N PRO A 350 0.08 1.91 -27.72
CA PRO A 350 1.47 2.32 -27.85
C PRO A 350 1.74 2.87 -29.26
N VAL A 351 2.50 3.97 -29.33
CA VAL A 351 2.98 4.55 -30.59
C VAL A 351 4.24 3.80 -31.03
N ASP A 352 4.26 3.33 -32.28
CA ASP A 352 5.36 2.57 -32.88
C ASP A 352 5.87 1.42 -31.98
N PRO A 353 5.00 0.47 -31.58
CA PRO A 353 5.37 -0.57 -30.63
C PRO A 353 6.48 -1.46 -31.20
N PRO A 354 7.42 -1.93 -30.36
CA PRO A 354 8.56 -2.73 -30.81
C PRO A 354 8.19 -4.20 -31.12
N GLY A 355 6.91 -4.55 -31.08
CA GLY A 355 6.38 -5.89 -31.29
C GLY A 355 4.87 -5.95 -31.05
N MET A 356 4.34 -7.17 -30.97
CA MET A 356 2.92 -7.39 -30.64
C MET A 356 2.71 -7.17 -29.14
N ALA A 357 1.80 -6.26 -28.77
CA ALA A 357 1.49 -5.98 -27.37
C ALA A 357 0.86 -7.21 -26.70
N GLY A 358 1.32 -7.51 -25.49
CA GLY A 358 0.71 -8.46 -24.56
C GLY A 358 0.06 -7.74 -23.39
N ARG A 359 0.19 -8.35 -22.21
CA ARG A 359 -0.41 -7.88 -20.96
C ARG A 359 0.00 -6.45 -20.60
N ALA A 360 -0.94 -5.69 -20.01
CA ALA A 360 -0.70 -4.32 -19.56
C ALA A 360 -0.80 -4.18 -18.04
N THR A 361 0.36 -4.13 -17.36
CA THR A 361 0.42 -3.95 -15.90
C THR A 361 0.31 -2.45 -15.57
N PRO A 362 -0.70 -2.02 -14.79
CA PRO A 362 -0.88 -0.60 -14.47
C PRO A 362 0.19 -0.08 -13.51
N LEU A 363 0.73 1.11 -13.78
CA LEU A 363 1.63 1.80 -12.85
C LEU A 363 0.86 2.37 -11.65
N PRO A 364 1.42 2.36 -10.42
CA PRO A 364 0.81 3.02 -9.28
C PRO A 364 0.48 4.49 -9.56
N GLY A 365 -0.70 4.94 -9.13
CA GLY A 365 -1.22 6.28 -9.40
C GLY A 365 -2.24 6.35 -10.52
N ALA A 366 -2.91 7.48 -10.64
CA ALA A 366 -3.84 7.76 -11.73
C ALA A 366 -3.09 8.45 -12.88
N GLY A 367 -3.30 7.96 -14.11
CA GLY A 367 -2.72 8.58 -15.31
C GLY A 367 -1.19 8.46 -15.38
N THR A 368 -0.64 7.33 -14.93
CA THR A 368 0.81 7.05 -14.90
C THR A 368 1.26 6.07 -15.99
N GLY A 369 0.35 5.62 -16.85
CA GLY A 369 0.66 4.66 -17.91
C GLY A 369 0.74 3.21 -17.42
N THR A 370 1.44 2.38 -18.18
CA THR A 370 1.48 0.92 -17.99
C THR A 370 2.87 0.35 -18.29
N ILE A 371 3.23 -0.77 -17.65
CA ILE A 371 4.30 -1.64 -18.13
C ILE A 371 3.70 -2.73 -19.01
N ARG A 372 4.22 -2.87 -20.24
CA ARG A 372 3.74 -3.86 -21.22
C ARG A 372 4.87 -4.74 -21.74
N SER A 373 4.55 -5.99 -21.98
CA SER A 373 5.40 -6.91 -22.74
C SER A 373 5.05 -6.83 -24.22
N PHE A 374 6.07 -6.83 -25.09
CA PHE A 374 5.92 -6.86 -26.54
C PHE A 374 6.65 -8.08 -27.10
N ALA A 375 5.93 -8.94 -27.82
CA ALA A 375 6.54 -10.06 -28.51
C ALA A 375 7.14 -9.58 -29.84
N ASP A 376 8.46 -9.62 -29.96
CA ASP A 376 9.16 -9.43 -31.22
C ASP A 376 9.28 -10.77 -31.94
N ILE A 377 8.52 -10.92 -33.02
CA ILE A 377 8.41 -12.15 -33.79
C ILE A 377 8.94 -11.87 -35.21
N SER A 378 9.85 -12.71 -35.70
CA SER A 378 10.35 -12.61 -37.08
C SER A 378 9.29 -13.03 -38.11
N SER A 379 9.54 -12.72 -39.38
CA SER A 379 8.61 -13.02 -40.47
C SER A 379 8.29 -14.52 -40.67
N ASP A 380 9.14 -15.41 -40.16
CA ASP A 380 8.96 -16.86 -40.14
C ASP A 380 8.23 -17.38 -38.89
N GLY A 381 7.76 -16.49 -38.01
CA GLY A 381 6.99 -16.84 -36.82
C GLY A 381 7.83 -17.20 -35.59
N VAL A 382 9.15 -17.05 -35.65
CA VAL A 382 10.05 -17.34 -34.52
C VAL A 382 10.10 -16.15 -33.56
N SER A 383 9.95 -16.40 -32.25
CA SER A 383 10.16 -15.37 -31.23
C SER A 383 11.64 -14.99 -31.17
N ARG A 384 11.94 -13.72 -31.42
CA ARG A 384 13.29 -13.15 -31.33
C ARG A 384 13.60 -12.62 -29.95
N SER A 385 12.63 -11.93 -29.36
CA SER A 385 12.72 -11.39 -28.01
C SER A 385 11.34 -11.07 -27.44
N THR A 386 11.28 -10.93 -26.12
CA THR A 386 10.19 -10.24 -25.43
C THR A 386 10.73 -8.92 -24.89
N ILE A 387 10.13 -7.80 -25.28
CA ILE A 387 10.56 -6.47 -24.90
C ILE A 387 9.58 -5.94 -23.85
N VAL A 388 10.06 -5.71 -22.63
CA VAL A 388 9.27 -5.07 -21.57
C VAL A 388 9.51 -3.56 -21.63
N SER A 389 8.44 -2.79 -21.73
CA SER A 389 8.51 -1.33 -21.89
C SER A 389 7.50 -0.62 -21.00
N HIS A 390 7.85 0.59 -20.59
CA HIS A 390 6.90 1.56 -20.08
C HIS A 390 6.17 2.22 -21.26
N VAL A 391 4.84 2.28 -21.21
CA VAL A 391 3.97 2.97 -22.15
C VAL A 391 3.25 4.08 -21.37
N ASP A 392 3.55 5.34 -21.72
CA ASP A 392 2.96 6.51 -21.08
C ASP A 392 1.50 6.72 -21.56
N THR A 393 0.80 7.64 -20.92
CA THR A 393 -0.59 8.05 -21.22
C THR A 393 -0.77 8.69 -22.59
N ASP A 394 0.30 9.13 -23.24
CA ASP A 394 0.28 9.60 -24.63
C ASP A 394 0.68 8.51 -25.65
N GLY A 395 0.93 7.29 -25.17
CA GLY A 395 1.35 6.15 -25.98
C GLY A 395 2.86 6.07 -26.20
N THR A 396 3.66 7.01 -25.69
CA THR A 396 5.13 6.98 -25.81
C THR A 396 5.68 5.70 -25.19
N VAL A 397 6.48 4.96 -25.95
CA VAL A 397 7.09 3.69 -25.51
C VAL A 397 8.55 3.91 -25.13
N ARG A 398 8.92 3.49 -23.93
CA ARG A 398 10.31 3.43 -23.45
C ARG A 398 10.66 2.02 -23.00
N GLN A 399 11.63 1.41 -23.68
CA GLN A 399 12.12 0.08 -23.34
C GLN A 399 12.75 0.07 -21.93
N LEU A 400 12.44 -0.98 -21.16
CA LEU A 400 13.01 -1.26 -19.84
C LEU A 400 13.94 -2.48 -19.89
N LEU A 401 13.48 -3.57 -20.50
CA LEU A 401 14.22 -4.83 -20.58
C LEU A 401 13.97 -5.52 -21.93
N SER A 402 15.00 -6.16 -22.48
CA SER A 402 14.86 -7.04 -23.64
C SER A 402 15.30 -8.44 -23.25
N VAL A 403 14.36 -9.39 -23.33
CA VAL A 403 14.57 -10.79 -22.97
C VAL A 403 14.74 -11.60 -24.26
N PRO A 404 15.84 -12.35 -24.45
CA PRO A 404 16.06 -13.14 -25.66
C PRO A 404 14.95 -14.17 -25.89
N GLY A 405 14.64 -14.49 -27.15
CA GLY A 405 13.61 -15.48 -27.49
C GLY A 405 13.91 -16.92 -27.06
N SER A 406 15.11 -17.20 -26.56
CA SER A 406 15.43 -18.47 -25.88
C SER A 406 14.85 -18.56 -24.46
N ASP A 407 14.48 -17.42 -23.90
CA ASP A 407 14.02 -17.24 -22.54
C ASP A 407 12.53 -16.84 -22.57
N THR A 408 11.84 -16.95 -21.45
CA THR A 408 10.40 -16.66 -21.37
C THR A 408 10.11 -15.74 -20.21
N VAL A 409 9.42 -14.62 -20.48
CA VAL A 409 8.85 -13.76 -19.44
C VAL A 409 7.58 -14.41 -18.91
N LEU A 410 7.54 -14.69 -17.61
CA LEU A 410 6.38 -15.32 -16.94
C LEU A 410 5.52 -14.30 -16.21
N GLN A 411 6.13 -13.24 -15.67
CA GLN A 411 5.41 -12.24 -14.90
C GLN A 411 6.10 -10.90 -14.97
N THR A 412 5.32 -9.84 -14.92
CA THR A 412 5.80 -8.50 -14.60
C THR A 412 4.97 -7.96 -13.45
N CYS A 413 5.63 -7.44 -12.42
CA CYS A 413 4.95 -6.81 -11.29
C CYS A 413 5.72 -5.55 -10.87
N LEU A 414 5.05 -4.65 -10.14
CA LEU A 414 5.61 -3.35 -9.77
C LEU A 414 5.78 -3.26 -8.25
N SER A 415 6.91 -2.71 -7.84
CA SER A 415 7.14 -2.30 -6.44
C SER A 415 6.03 -1.33 -5.96
N PRO A 416 5.78 -1.22 -4.65
CA PRO A 416 4.65 -0.42 -4.13
C PRO A 416 4.62 1.03 -4.62
N SER A 417 5.79 1.68 -4.72
CA SER A 417 5.95 3.06 -5.20
C SER A 417 6.00 3.19 -6.73
N GLY A 418 6.05 2.08 -7.45
CA GLY A 418 6.22 2.03 -8.91
C GLY A 418 7.66 2.29 -9.38
N ARG A 419 8.63 2.43 -8.46
CA ARG A 419 10.04 2.70 -8.81
C ARG A 419 10.68 1.56 -9.60
N TYR A 420 10.41 0.32 -9.21
CA TYR A 420 10.97 -0.88 -9.81
C TYR A 420 9.89 -1.73 -10.50
N ALA A 421 10.22 -2.21 -11.69
CA ALA A 421 9.55 -3.33 -12.34
C ALA A 421 10.35 -4.61 -12.07
N ALA A 422 9.67 -5.62 -11.54
CA ALA A 422 10.19 -6.98 -11.39
C ALA A 422 9.70 -7.81 -12.58
N VAL A 423 10.63 -8.30 -13.39
CA VAL A 423 10.34 -9.15 -14.55
C VAL A 423 10.86 -10.56 -14.25
N LEU A 424 9.94 -11.50 -14.08
CA LEU A 424 10.27 -12.91 -13.87
C LEU A 424 10.56 -13.59 -15.20
N VAL A 425 11.75 -14.16 -15.32
CA VAL A 425 12.26 -14.80 -16.53
C VAL A 425 12.63 -16.25 -16.24
N ALA A 426 12.16 -17.15 -17.09
CA ALA A 426 12.66 -18.52 -17.20
C ALA A 426 13.74 -18.58 -18.29
N PRO A 427 15.03 -18.66 -17.94
CA PRO A 427 16.10 -18.74 -18.92
C PRO A 427 16.12 -20.08 -19.63
N ARG A 428 16.49 -20.09 -20.91
CA ARG A 428 16.59 -21.30 -21.76
C ARG A 428 15.37 -22.19 -21.62
N ALA A 429 14.18 -21.65 -21.92
CA ALA A 429 12.89 -22.27 -21.66
C ALA A 429 12.79 -23.71 -22.19
N VAL A 430 13.39 -23.98 -23.37
CA VAL A 430 13.45 -25.33 -23.96
C VAL A 430 14.22 -26.35 -23.09
N ASP A 431 15.26 -25.90 -22.39
CA ASP A 431 16.11 -26.72 -21.51
C ASP A 431 15.75 -26.56 -20.02
N ASN A 432 14.63 -25.92 -19.71
CA ASN A 432 14.25 -25.57 -18.35
C ASN A 432 12.89 -26.23 -18.02
N PRO A 433 12.89 -27.51 -17.64
CA PRO A 433 11.65 -28.25 -17.43
C PRO A 433 10.86 -27.65 -16.27
N PHE A 434 9.54 -27.82 -16.33
CA PHE A 434 8.64 -27.48 -15.23
C PHE A 434 8.80 -28.47 -14.07
N ASP A 435 8.63 -27.98 -12.86
CA ASP A 435 8.49 -28.80 -11.66
C ASP A 435 7.11 -29.51 -11.62
N ARG A 436 6.85 -30.24 -10.53
CA ARG A 436 5.61 -31.03 -10.35
C ARG A 436 4.70 -30.47 -9.25
N TYR A 437 4.81 -29.18 -8.99
CA TYR A 437 3.98 -28.46 -8.03
C TYR A 437 2.59 -28.21 -8.62
N GLN A 438 1.61 -27.86 -7.78
CA GLN A 438 0.28 -27.46 -8.28
C GLN A 438 0.34 -26.14 -9.06
N LEU A 439 1.26 -25.26 -8.67
CA LEU A 439 1.71 -24.15 -9.49
C LEU A 439 3.00 -24.56 -10.22
N PRO A 440 2.90 -25.24 -11.38
CA PRO A 440 4.07 -25.73 -12.10
C PRO A 440 4.88 -24.56 -12.63
N LEU A 441 6.17 -24.52 -12.30
CA LEU A 441 7.08 -23.49 -12.78
C LEU A 441 8.37 -24.09 -13.34
N PRO A 442 9.05 -23.41 -14.30
CA PRO A 442 10.38 -23.81 -14.73
C PRO A 442 11.36 -23.86 -13.54
N GLN A 443 12.22 -24.87 -13.51
CA GLN A 443 13.13 -25.12 -12.38
C GLN A 443 14.11 -23.97 -12.10
N ARG A 444 14.44 -23.18 -13.11
CA ARG A 444 15.32 -22.01 -12.98
C ARG A 444 14.53 -20.76 -13.28
N LEU A 445 14.59 -19.81 -12.35
CA LEU A 445 13.88 -18.54 -12.42
C LEU A 445 14.80 -17.41 -11.97
N LEU A 446 14.76 -16.33 -12.74
CA LEU A 446 15.47 -15.08 -12.44
C LEU A 446 14.46 -13.94 -12.40
N THR A 447 14.46 -13.17 -11.32
CA THR A 447 13.69 -11.93 -11.23
C THR A 447 14.60 -10.74 -11.52
N HIS A 448 14.43 -10.14 -12.69
CA HIS A 448 15.14 -8.94 -13.10
C HIS A 448 14.45 -7.71 -12.52
N LEU A 449 15.19 -6.88 -11.79
CA LEU A 449 14.71 -5.62 -11.23
C LEU A 449 15.22 -4.46 -12.07
N VAL A 450 14.30 -3.72 -12.66
CA VAL A 450 14.60 -2.57 -13.52
C VAL A 450 13.97 -1.33 -12.93
N GLU A 451 14.73 -0.24 -12.81
CA GLU A 451 14.18 1.05 -12.40
C GLU A 451 13.35 1.63 -13.54
N VAL A 452 12.07 1.89 -13.26
CA VAL A 452 11.08 2.27 -14.26
C VAL A 452 11.44 3.59 -14.91
N ASP A 453 11.92 4.59 -14.19
CA ASP A 453 12.20 5.92 -14.75
C ASP A 453 13.39 5.92 -15.72
N THR A 454 14.43 5.17 -15.39
CA THR A 454 15.72 5.19 -16.11
C THR A 454 15.85 4.04 -17.11
N GLY A 455 15.11 2.94 -16.92
CA GLY A 455 15.31 1.69 -17.66
C GLY A 455 16.59 0.95 -17.25
N GLN A 456 17.24 1.36 -16.16
CA GLN A 456 18.46 0.71 -15.68
C GLN A 456 18.11 -0.56 -14.92
N GLU A 457 18.68 -1.70 -15.34
CA GLU A 457 18.65 -2.92 -14.55
C GLU A 457 19.51 -2.76 -13.29
N VAL A 458 18.88 -2.92 -12.13
CA VAL A 458 19.51 -2.79 -10.81
C VAL A 458 20.18 -4.11 -10.43
N VAL A 459 19.47 -5.22 -10.60
CA VAL A 459 19.95 -6.57 -10.25
C VAL A 459 19.08 -7.64 -10.92
N ALA A 460 19.64 -8.85 -11.08
CA ALA A 460 18.89 -10.07 -11.35
C ALA A 460 19.00 -11.01 -10.14
N LEU A 461 17.86 -11.31 -9.50
CA LEU A 461 17.78 -12.17 -8.32
C LEU A 461 17.43 -13.60 -8.73
N GLN A 462 18.10 -14.60 -8.15
CA GLN A 462 17.66 -15.99 -8.28
C GLN A 462 16.43 -16.21 -7.40
N GLY A 463 15.31 -16.63 -8.00
CA GLY A 463 14.04 -16.81 -7.31
C GLY A 463 12.90 -16.03 -7.96
N PHE A 464 11.72 -16.15 -7.36
CA PHE A 464 10.46 -15.57 -7.85
C PHE A 464 9.53 -15.21 -6.69
N ASP A 465 8.32 -14.75 -7.00
CA ASP A 465 7.32 -14.30 -6.01
C ASP A 465 7.89 -13.22 -5.09
N LEU A 466 8.37 -12.10 -5.66
CA LEU A 466 8.66 -10.95 -4.81
C LEU A 466 7.38 -10.57 -4.05
N SER A 467 7.52 -10.30 -2.75
CA SER A 467 6.36 -10.16 -1.85
C SER A 467 5.38 -9.04 -2.18
N TRP A 468 5.77 -8.10 -3.06
CA TRP A 468 4.87 -7.06 -3.57
C TRP A 468 4.14 -7.46 -4.86
N CYS A 469 4.49 -8.56 -5.52
CA CYS A 469 3.70 -9.11 -6.62
C CYS A 469 2.37 -9.60 -6.03
N GLN A 470 1.25 -9.06 -6.53
CA GLN A 470 -0.08 -9.32 -5.96
C GLN A 470 -0.62 -10.71 -6.29
N VAL A 471 -0.07 -11.37 -7.31
CA VAL A 471 -0.62 -12.60 -7.88
C VAL A 471 0.49 -13.62 -8.12
N PRO A 472 0.16 -14.92 -8.19
CA PRO A 472 1.11 -15.93 -8.60
C PRO A 472 1.54 -15.72 -10.06
N PRO A 473 2.77 -16.13 -10.45
CA PRO A 473 3.19 -16.23 -11.84
C PRO A 473 2.23 -17.12 -12.62
N GLN A 474 1.98 -16.78 -13.89
CA GLN A 474 1.10 -17.54 -14.78
C GLN A 474 1.79 -17.93 -16.08
#